data_AF-A0A071M2V7-F1
#
_entry.id   AF-A0A071M2V7-F1
#
_cell.length_a   1.000
_cell.length_b   1.000
_cell.length_c   1.000
_cell.angle_alpha   90.00
_cell.angle_beta   90.00
_cell.angle_gamma   90.00
#
_symmetry.space_group_name_H-M   'P 1'
#
loop_
_entity.id
_entity.type
_entity.pdbx_description
1 polymer ?
#
loop_
_entity_poly.entity_id
_entity_poly.type
_entity_poly.pdbx_seq_one_letter_code
_entity_poly.pdbx_strand_id
1 'polypeptide(L)'
;LNQDGANAVADEINKAGGKAIGVAMDVTNEDAVNSGIDKVAEAFGSVDILVSNAGIQIVNPIENYSFSDWKKMQAIHVDGAFLTTKAALKHMYKDDRGGVVIYMGSVHS
;
A
#
# COMPACT_ATOMS: atom_id res chain seq x y z
N LEU A 1 -0.24 -0.78 13.01
CA LEU A 1 0.37 -1.54 11.89
C LEU A 1 0.97 -2.83 12.44
N ASN A 2 0.92 -3.94 11.71
CA ASN A 2 1.43 -5.25 12.15
C ASN A 2 2.79 -5.56 11.47
N GLN A 3 3.89 -5.02 12.02
CA GLN A 3 5.24 -5.25 11.47
C GLN A 3 5.66 -6.72 11.59
N ASP A 4 5.33 -7.37 12.71
CA ASP A 4 5.73 -8.76 12.96
C ASP A 4 5.07 -9.71 11.94
N GLY A 5 3.79 -9.50 11.65
CA GLY A 5 3.09 -10.25 10.60
C GLY A 5 3.69 -10.01 9.21
N ALA A 6 4.07 -8.77 8.88
CA ALA A 6 4.73 -8.46 7.62
C ALA A 6 6.11 -9.15 7.51
N ASN A 7 6.87 -9.17 8.60
CA ASN A 7 8.16 -9.87 8.65
C ASN A 7 8.00 -11.38 8.52
N ALA A 8 7.00 -11.97 9.19
CA ALA A 8 6.73 -13.41 9.09
C ALA A 8 6.47 -13.84 7.64
N VAL A 9 5.63 -13.09 6.90
CA VAL A 9 5.37 -13.38 5.47
C VAL A 9 6.62 -13.17 4.62
N ALA A 10 7.40 -12.12 4.88
CA ALA A 10 8.66 -11.90 4.17
C ALA A 10 9.65 -13.05 4.38
N ASP A 11 9.75 -13.56 5.61
CA ASP A 11 10.60 -14.70 5.95
C ASP A 11 10.15 -15.99 5.24
N GLU A 12 8.84 -16.23 5.11
CA GLU A 12 8.30 -17.34 4.33
C GLU A 12 8.70 -17.26 2.86
N ILE A 13 8.58 -16.07 2.24
CA ILE A 13 9.00 -15.84 0.86
C ILE A 13 10.51 -16.08 0.70
N ASN A 14 11.32 -15.57 1.63
CA ASN A 14 12.77 -15.75 1.63
C ASN A 14 13.17 -17.22 1.78
N LYS A 15 12.51 -17.98 2.67
CA LYS A 15 12.71 -19.43 2.84
C LYS A 15 12.34 -20.23 1.59
N ALA A 16 11.36 -19.76 0.82
CA ALA A 16 10.97 -20.36 -0.47
C ALA A 16 11.93 -19.99 -1.62
N GLY A 17 12.99 -19.22 -1.37
CA GLY A 17 13.99 -18.81 -2.37
C GLY A 17 13.69 -17.48 -3.05
N GLY A 18 12.61 -16.79 -2.65
CA GLY A 18 12.32 -15.42 -3.08
C GLY A 18 13.13 -14.36 -2.33
N LYS A 19 12.81 -13.09 -2.58
CA LYS A 19 13.36 -11.95 -1.83
C LYS A 19 12.22 -11.02 -1.41
N ALA A 20 12.09 -10.78 -0.11
CA ALA A 20 11.06 -9.93 0.46
C ALA A 20 11.56 -9.21 1.72
N ILE A 21 11.00 -8.04 1.98
CA ILE A 21 11.15 -7.28 3.23
C ILE A 21 9.78 -6.87 3.75
N GLY A 22 9.60 -6.85 5.08
CA GLY A 22 8.43 -6.28 5.73
C GLY A 22 8.63 -4.79 6.01
N VAL A 23 7.68 -3.94 5.61
CA VAL A 23 7.72 -2.48 5.88
C VAL A 23 6.41 -2.06 6.53
N ALA A 24 6.46 -1.62 7.79
CA ALA A 24 5.35 -0.95 8.44
C ALA A 24 5.15 0.43 7.82
N MET A 25 4.03 0.60 7.14
CA MET A 25 3.67 1.83 6.43
C MET A 25 2.17 2.06 6.57
N ASP A 26 1.79 3.21 7.16
CA ASP A 26 0.39 3.64 7.17
C ASP A 26 0.11 4.40 5.87
N VAL A 27 -0.78 3.85 5.04
CA VAL A 27 -1.10 4.44 3.73
C VAL A 27 -1.79 5.79 3.85
N THR A 28 -2.36 6.15 5.00
CA THR A 28 -2.98 7.46 5.20
C THR A 28 -1.98 8.56 5.58
N ASN A 29 -0.69 8.24 5.74
CA ASN A 29 0.36 9.18 6.11
C ASN A 29 1.37 9.33 4.95
N GLU A 30 1.44 10.51 4.36
CA GLU A 30 2.28 10.76 3.17
C GLU A 30 3.77 10.53 3.43
N ASP A 31 4.29 10.93 4.59
CA ASP A 31 5.71 10.75 4.93
C ASP A 31 6.05 9.27 5.15
N ALA A 32 5.15 8.52 5.80
CA ALA A 32 5.28 7.08 5.96
C ALA A 32 5.26 6.37 4.59
N VAL A 33 4.38 6.81 3.68
CA VAL A 33 4.30 6.25 2.32
C VAL A 33 5.56 6.52 1.51
N ASN A 34 6.03 7.77 1.50
CA ASN A 34 7.26 8.12 0.78
C ASN A 34 8.45 7.31 1.32
N SER A 35 8.68 7.33 2.64
CA SER A 35 9.79 6.61 3.24
C SER A 35 9.71 5.09 3.07
N GLY A 36 8.50 4.51 3.14
CA GLY A 36 8.29 3.08 2.94
C GLY A 36 8.58 2.63 1.51
N ILE A 37 8.12 3.39 0.51
CA ILE A 37 8.38 3.09 -0.90
C ILE A 37 9.86 3.31 -1.25
N ASP A 38 10.49 4.37 -0.74
CA ASP A 38 11.92 4.62 -0.95
C ASP A 38 12.77 3.48 -0.38
N LYS A 39 12.44 2.97 0.81
CA LYS A 39 13.11 1.80 1.40
C LYS A 39 12.99 0.53 0.54
N VAL A 40 11.84 0.32 -0.12
CA VAL A 40 11.66 -0.80 -1.05
C VAL A 40 12.54 -0.60 -2.29
N ALA A 41 12.56 0.60 -2.86
CA ALA A 41 13.41 0.93 -3.99
C ALA A 41 14.91 0.79 -3.65
N GLU A 42 15.34 1.16 -2.45
CA GLU A 42 16.72 0.96 -1.99
C GLU A 42 17.09 -0.53 -1.87
N ALA A 43 16.18 -1.36 -1.35
CA ALA A 43 16.42 -2.79 -1.17
C ALA A 43 16.47 -3.59 -2.48
N PHE A 44 15.69 -3.18 -3.49
CA PHE A 44 15.52 -3.94 -4.74
C PHE A 44 16.01 -3.21 -6.00
N GLY A 45 16.44 -1.96 -5.87
CA GLY A 45 16.95 -1.09 -6.93
C GLY A 45 15.90 -0.19 -7.58
N SER A 46 14.62 -0.57 -7.58
CA SER A 46 13.50 0.22 -8.12
C SER A 46 12.15 -0.34 -7.67
N VAL A 47 11.05 0.25 -8.17
CA VAL A 47 9.67 -0.24 -8.02
C VAL A 47 9.06 -0.40 -9.40
N ASP A 48 8.86 -1.64 -9.84
CA ASP A 48 8.30 -1.95 -11.17
C ASP A 48 6.76 -2.11 -11.15
N ILE A 49 6.22 -2.61 -10.03
CA ILE A 49 4.79 -2.88 -9.86
C ILE A 49 4.33 -2.37 -8.50
N LEU A 50 3.28 -1.55 -8.50
CA LEU A 50 2.52 -1.20 -7.29
C LEU A 50 1.19 -1.94 -7.29
N VAL A 51 0.90 -2.63 -6.19
CA VAL A 51 -0.45 -3.16 -5.90
C VAL A 51 -1.05 -2.36 -4.74
N SER A 52 -1.93 -1.41 -5.06
CA SER A 52 -2.67 -0.64 -4.06
C SER A 52 -3.83 -1.48 -3.51
N ASN A 53 -3.54 -2.28 -2.48
CA ASN A 53 -4.46 -3.22 -1.86
C ASN A 53 -4.93 -2.84 -0.44
N ALA A 54 -4.25 -1.92 0.23
CA ALA A 54 -4.59 -1.57 1.61
C ALA A 54 -6.06 -1.14 1.72
N GLY A 55 -6.81 -1.80 2.59
CA GLY A 55 -8.24 -1.61 2.72
C GLY A 55 -8.75 -2.16 4.04
N ILE A 56 -9.86 -1.58 4.49
CA ILE A 56 -10.64 -2.04 5.63
C ILE A 56 -12.12 -2.10 5.23
N GLN A 57 -12.93 -2.78 6.01
CA GLN A 57 -14.37 -2.80 5.81
C GLN A 57 -15.06 -2.36 7.09
N ILE A 58 -15.90 -1.32 6.99
CA ILE A 58 -16.79 -0.87 8.06
C ILE A 58 -18.20 -0.90 7.46
N VAL A 59 -19.12 -1.60 8.13
CA VAL A 59 -20.49 -1.80 7.63
C VAL A 59 -21.46 -1.27 8.68
N ASN A 60 -22.32 -0.34 8.28
CA ASN A 60 -23.45 0.14 9.05
C ASN A 60 -24.58 0.59 8.10
N PRO A 61 -25.85 0.59 8.53
CA PRO A 61 -26.91 1.31 7.83
C PRO A 61 -26.52 2.79 7.64
N ILE A 62 -26.89 3.40 6.51
CA ILE A 62 -26.41 4.73 6.12
C ILE A 62 -26.77 5.82 7.15
N GLU A 63 -27.95 5.73 7.75
CA GLU A 63 -28.45 6.63 8.78
C GLU A 63 -27.73 6.48 10.13
N ASN A 64 -27.07 5.33 10.34
CA ASN A 64 -26.24 5.03 11.52
C ASN A 64 -24.74 5.08 11.20
N TYR A 65 -24.37 5.39 9.95
CA TYR A 65 -22.99 5.36 9.50
C TYR A 65 -22.29 6.64 9.98
N SER A 66 -21.34 6.49 10.90
CA SER A 66 -20.64 7.65 11.43
C SER A 66 -19.81 8.32 10.34
N PHE A 67 -19.85 9.66 10.28
CA PHE A 67 -19.04 10.39 9.31
C PHE A 67 -17.53 10.16 9.52
N SER A 68 -17.11 9.89 10.76
CA SER A 68 -15.73 9.49 11.08
C SER A 68 -15.34 8.16 10.41
N ASP A 69 -16.22 7.16 10.42
CA ASP A 69 -15.95 5.90 9.74
C ASP A 69 -15.90 6.08 8.23
N TRP A 70 -16.75 6.96 7.68
CA TRP A 70 -16.74 7.27 6.25
C TRP A 70 -15.40 7.91 5.87
N LYS A 71 -14.98 8.91 6.64
CA LYS A 71 -13.69 9.57 6.44
C LYS A 71 -12.51 8.62 6.60
N LYS A 72 -12.57 7.67 7.54
CA LYS A 72 -11.54 6.64 7.72
C LYS A 72 -11.45 5.70 6.51
N MET A 73 -12.59 5.24 5.99
CA MET A 73 -12.64 4.44 4.75
C MET A 73 -12.01 5.19 3.58
N GLN A 74 -12.41 6.45 3.36
CA GLN A 74 -11.87 7.28 2.29
C GLN A 74 -10.36 7.51 2.42
N ALA A 75 -9.88 7.80 3.64
CA ALA A 75 -8.46 8.03 3.89
C ALA A 75 -7.61 6.80 3.54
N ILE A 76 -8.09 5.59 3.87
CA ILE A 76 -7.35 4.36 3.59
C ILE A 76 -7.47 3.95 2.12
N HIS A 77 -8.69 3.94 1.57
CA HIS A 77 -8.95 3.36 0.25
C HIS A 77 -8.62 4.33 -0.88
N VAL A 78 -8.92 5.62 -0.72
CA VAL A 78 -8.78 6.61 -1.78
C VAL A 78 -7.48 7.39 -1.60
N ASP A 79 -7.31 8.04 -0.44
CA ASP A 79 -6.11 8.85 -0.20
C ASP A 79 -4.86 7.94 -0.15
N GLY A 80 -4.96 6.76 0.49
CA GLY A 80 -3.87 5.79 0.51
C GLY A 80 -3.48 5.25 -0.87
N ALA A 81 -4.46 4.99 -1.74
CA ALA A 81 -4.20 4.61 -3.12
C ALA A 81 -3.51 5.74 -3.92
N PHE A 82 -3.96 6.98 -3.73
CA PHE A 82 -3.33 8.15 -4.32
C PHE A 82 -1.88 8.33 -3.85
N LEU A 83 -1.63 8.29 -2.54
CA LEU A 83 -0.32 8.52 -1.96
C LEU A 83 0.69 7.46 -2.39
N THR A 84 0.30 6.18 -2.33
CA THR A 84 1.18 5.07 -2.76
C THR A 84 1.49 5.15 -4.25
N THR A 85 0.50 5.49 -5.08
CA THR A 85 0.70 5.72 -6.52
C THR A 85 1.69 6.86 -6.77
N LYS A 86 1.47 8.02 -6.13
CA LYS A 86 2.34 9.17 -6.25
C LYS A 86 3.79 8.83 -5.87
N ALA A 87 4.00 8.07 -4.79
CA ALA A 87 5.33 7.66 -4.36
C ALA A 87 5.98 6.65 -5.32
N ALA A 88 5.25 5.61 -5.75
CA ALA A 88 5.76 4.61 -6.68
C ALA A 88 6.13 5.19 -8.05
N LEU A 89 5.31 6.11 -8.57
CA LEU A 89 5.54 6.74 -9.88
C LEU A 89 6.84 7.53 -9.94
N LYS A 90 7.34 8.07 -8.80
CA LYS A 90 8.67 8.71 -8.76
C LYS A 90 9.78 7.76 -9.21
N HIS A 91 9.68 6.48 -8.85
CA HIS A 91 10.64 5.44 -9.20
C HIS A 91 10.38 4.84 -10.58
N MET A 92 9.11 4.69 -10.98
CA MET A 92 8.73 4.18 -12.30
C MET A 92 9.07 5.15 -13.44
N TYR A 93 8.95 6.47 -13.22
CA TYR A 93 9.34 7.48 -14.23
C TYR A 93 10.84 7.68 -14.34
N LYS A 94 11.62 7.25 -13.34
CA LYS A 94 13.06 7.41 -13.35
C LYS A 94 13.64 6.63 -14.54
N ASP A 95 14.48 7.29 -15.31
CA ASP A 95 15.18 6.74 -16.47
C ASP A 95 14.24 6.11 -17.53
N ASP A 96 13.00 6.62 -17.63
CA ASP A 96 11.95 6.15 -18.57
C ASP A 96 11.66 4.64 -18.47
N ARG A 97 11.81 4.09 -17.27
CA ARG A 97 11.67 2.64 -17.01
C ARG A 97 10.23 2.14 -17.17
N GLY A 98 9.25 2.98 -16.86
CA GLY A 98 7.84 2.62 -16.82
C GLY A 98 7.48 1.76 -15.62
N GLY A 99 6.23 1.29 -15.57
CA GLY A 99 5.74 0.44 -14.50
C GLY A 99 4.25 0.15 -14.60
N VAL A 100 3.74 -0.64 -13.66
CA VAL A 100 2.32 -1.02 -13.59
C VAL A 100 1.76 -0.66 -12.22
N VAL A 101 0.60 0.00 -12.22
CA VAL A 101 -0.18 0.26 -11.00
C VAL A 101 -1.48 -0.54 -11.07
N ILE A 102 -1.69 -1.38 -10.07
CA ILE A 102 -2.88 -2.23 -9.92
C ILE A 102 -3.67 -1.74 -8.71
N TYR A 103 -4.93 -1.37 -8.93
CA TYR A 103 -5.87 -1.04 -7.87
C TYR A 103 -6.77 -2.22 -7.55
N MET A 104 -6.86 -2.54 -6.27
CA MET A 104 -7.79 -3.58 -5.81
C MET A 104 -9.16 -2.96 -5.57
N GLY A 105 -10.11 -3.30 -6.45
CA GLY A 105 -11.52 -2.99 -6.27
C GLY A 105 -12.26 -4.06 -5.44
N SER A 106 -13.58 -4.00 -5.46
CA SER A 106 -14.45 -5.03 -4.90
C SER A 106 -15.73 -5.12 -5.72
N VAL A 107 -16.26 -6.34 -5.88
CA VAL A 107 -17.55 -6.59 -6.57
C VAL A 107 -18.73 -6.67 -5.61
N HIS A 108 -18.52 -6.33 -4.33
CA HIS A 108 -19.55 -6.44 -3.30
C HIS A 108 -20.80 -5.64 -3.71
N SER A 109 -21.89 -6.38 -3.95
CA SER A 109 -23.22 -5.91 -4.31
C SER A 109 -24.08 -5.70 -3.08
#